data_AF-A0A7W9ATF7-F1
#
_entry.id   AF-A0A7W9ATF7-F1
#
_cell.length_a   1.000
_cell.length_b   1.000
_cell.length_c   1.000
_cell.angle_alpha   90.00
_cell.angle_beta   90.00
_cell.angle_gamma   90.00
#
_symmetry.space_group_name_H-M   'P 1'
#
loop_
_entity.id
_entity.type
_entity.pdbx_description
1 polymer ?
#
loop_
_entity_poly.entity_id
_entity_poly.type
_entity_poly.pdbx_seq_one_letter_code
_entity_poly.pdbx_strand_id
1 'polypeptide(L)'
;MHLTGYGENFIRSDRSTRLFRGNQLLAARTEDDHISVDLFDIGCYDVAVYLRFLFGAGISLNTLRGTSRQNWIPILNFRAGEQWNGYSALPFGKAIGFYDVQAGHIFHAAISLGDVHVRGVQGGKLGQNWQDRIDLTRVLPYGSRNPDGSFNYDRRKIYVYISKL
;
A
#
# COMPACT_ATOMS: atom_id res chain seq x y z
N MET A 1 -14.76 -4.88 -0.14
CA MET A 1 -14.09 -3.98 -1.09
C MET A 1 -14.97 -3.93 -2.33
N HIS A 2 -15.03 -2.81 -3.04
CA HIS A 2 -15.82 -2.71 -4.27
C HIS A 2 -14.91 -2.88 -5.48
N LEU A 3 -15.10 -3.97 -6.22
CA LEU A 3 -14.36 -4.30 -7.44
C LEU A 3 -15.22 -3.97 -8.65
N THR A 4 -14.59 -3.54 -9.73
CA THR A 4 -15.26 -3.44 -11.03
C THR A 4 -15.49 -4.85 -11.60
N GLY A 5 -16.29 -4.96 -12.68
CA GLY A 5 -16.40 -6.23 -13.40
C GLY A 5 -15.05 -6.73 -13.93
N TYR A 6 -14.13 -5.82 -14.25
CA TYR A 6 -12.78 -6.15 -14.70
C TYR A 6 -11.91 -6.66 -13.54
N GLY A 7 -11.93 -5.99 -12.39
CA GLY A 7 -11.24 -6.47 -11.17
C GLY A 7 -11.77 -7.83 -10.70
N GLU A 8 -13.08 -8.06 -10.80
CA GLU A 8 -13.71 -9.36 -10.51
C GLU A 8 -13.21 -10.50 -11.41
N ASN A 9 -12.92 -10.22 -12.68
CA ASN A 9 -12.35 -11.22 -13.58
C ASN A 9 -10.92 -11.59 -13.15
N PHE A 10 -10.11 -10.61 -12.76
CA PHE A 10 -8.74 -10.87 -12.36
C PHE A 10 -8.64 -11.66 -11.06
N ILE A 11 -9.43 -11.35 -10.04
CA ILE A 11 -9.32 -12.09 -8.76
C ILE A 11 -9.71 -13.57 -8.87
N ARG A 12 -10.48 -13.93 -9.89
CA ARG A 12 -10.90 -15.31 -10.19
C ARG A 12 -9.93 -16.05 -11.12
N SER A 13 -9.03 -15.33 -11.80
CA SER A 13 -8.00 -15.91 -12.66
C SER A 13 -6.96 -16.70 -11.86
N ASP A 14 -6.11 -17.47 -12.52
CA ASP A 14 -5.03 -18.20 -11.85
C ASP A 14 -3.95 -17.27 -11.29
N ARG A 15 -3.03 -17.85 -10.50
CA ARG A 15 -1.99 -17.08 -9.81
C ARG A 15 -1.07 -16.32 -10.76
N SER A 16 -0.77 -16.87 -11.94
CA SER A 16 0.14 -16.23 -12.89
C SER A 16 -0.49 -14.99 -13.51
N THR A 17 -1.77 -15.07 -13.89
CA THR A 17 -2.54 -13.92 -14.41
C THR A 17 -2.69 -12.83 -13.35
N ARG A 18 -2.96 -13.20 -12.10
CA ARG A 18 -3.00 -12.23 -10.99
C ARG A 18 -1.66 -11.54 -10.77
N LEU A 19 -0.56 -12.31 -10.75
CA LEU A 19 0.79 -11.75 -10.61
C LEU A 19 1.12 -10.80 -11.76
N PHE A 20 0.79 -11.17 -12.99
CA PHE A 20 0.96 -10.34 -14.18
C PHE A 20 0.21 -9.00 -14.03
N ARG A 21 -1.07 -9.04 -13.66
CA ARG A 21 -1.86 -7.82 -13.42
C ARG A 21 -1.28 -6.95 -12.30
N GLY A 22 -0.86 -7.57 -11.19
CA GLY A 22 -0.22 -6.84 -10.09
C GLY A 22 1.04 -6.10 -10.54
N ASN A 23 1.87 -6.74 -11.37
CA ASN A 23 3.06 -6.11 -11.94
C ASN A 23 2.73 -4.97 -12.91
N GLN A 24 1.71 -5.14 -13.77
CA GLN A 24 1.22 -4.06 -14.64
C GLN A 24 0.77 -2.84 -13.85
N LEU A 25 -0.08 -3.04 -12.84
CA LEU A 25 -0.58 -1.96 -11.97
C LEU A 25 0.56 -1.22 -11.25
N LEU A 26 1.61 -1.92 -10.83
CA LEU A 26 2.78 -1.28 -10.22
C LEU A 26 3.66 -0.53 -11.22
N ALA A 27 3.76 -1.05 -12.43
CA ALA A 27 4.51 -0.44 -13.53
C ALA A 27 3.80 0.75 -14.18
N ALA A 28 2.61 1.15 -13.68
CA ALA A 28 1.67 2.01 -14.37
C ALA A 28 2.27 3.18 -15.15
N ARG A 29 2.01 3.16 -16.46
CA ARG A 29 2.39 4.21 -17.44
C ARG A 29 1.25 4.59 -18.39
N THR A 30 0.21 3.77 -18.51
CA THR A 30 -0.93 3.96 -19.42
C THR A 30 -2.27 3.78 -18.70
N GLU A 31 -3.38 4.09 -19.37
CA GLU A 31 -4.74 3.98 -18.81
C GLU A 31 -5.10 2.55 -18.39
N ASP A 32 -4.61 1.53 -19.09
CA ASP A 32 -4.86 0.13 -18.74
C ASP A 32 -4.22 -0.27 -17.40
N ASP A 33 -3.23 0.48 -16.93
CA ASP A 33 -2.57 0.26 -15.64
C ASP A 33 -3.19 1.08 -14.49
N HIS A 34 -4.32 1.74 -14.74
CA HIS A 34 -5.02 2.49 -13.69
C HIS A 34 -5.75 1.55 -12.73
N ILE A 35 -5.51 1.75 -11.43
CA ILE A 35 -6.18 0.97 -10.39
C ILE A 35 -7.70 1.14 -10.37
N SER A 36 -8.20 2.26 -10.91
CA SER A 36 -9.64 2.54 -11.05
C SER A 36 -10.35 1.59 -12.03
N VAL A 37 -9.59 0.95 -12.93
CA VAL A 37 -10.13 -0.07 -13.81
C VAL A 37 -10.49 -1.33 -13.03
N ASP A 38 -9.83 -1.58 -11.89
CA ASP A 38 -10.02 -2.78 -11.07
C ASP A 38 -10.92 -2.52 -9.85
N LEU A 39 -10.88 -1.31 -9.27
CA LEU A 39 -11.55 -0.96 -8.02
C LEU A 39 -12.48 0.26 -8.16
N PHE A 40 -13.68 0.15 -7.57
CA PHE A 40 -14.56 1.29 -7.28
C PHE A 40 -14.20 1.92 -5.93
N ASP A 41 -14.56 3.20 -5.72
CA ASP A 41 -14.40 3.91 -4.45
C ASP A 41 -12.99 3.74 -3.83
N ILE A 42 -11.98 4.03 -4.65
CA ILE A 42 -10.57 3.64 -4.47
C ILE A 42 -10.01 4.11 -3.12
N GLY A 43 -10.00 3.23 -2.12
CA GLY A 43 -9.43 3.49 -0.80
C GLY A 43 -7.98 3.00 -0.66
N CYS A 44 -7.15 3.71 0.11
CA CYS A 44 -5.73 3.38 0.27
C CYS A 44 -5.48 1.95 0.77
N TYR A 45 -6.23 1.50 1.78
CA TYR A 45 -6.13 0.13 2.29
C TYR A 45 -6.64 -0.89 1.28
N ASP A 46 -7.72 -0.58 0.57
CA ASP A 46 -8.31 -1.47 -0.40
C ASP A 46 -7.34 -1.73 -1.57
N VAL A 47 -6.70 -0.67 -2.07
CA VAL A 47 -5.65 -0.77 -3.09
C VAL A 47 -4.47 -1.63 -2.61
N ALA A 48 -3.97 -1.36 -1.39
CA ALA A 48 -2.84 -2.10 -0.85
C ALA A 48 -3.16 -3.60 -0.74
N VAL A 49 -4.33 -3.94 -0.20
CA VAL A 49 -4.76 -5.33 -0.03
C VAL A 49 -5.03 -6.00 -1.37
N TYR A 50 -5.64 -5.31 -2.32
CA TYR A 50 -5.86 -5.84 -3.66
C TYR A 50 -4.54 -6.28 -4.29
N LEU A 51 -3.50 -5.45 -4.21
CA LEU A 51 -2.18 -5.83 -4.70
C LEU A 51 -1.53 -6.96 -3.90
N ARG A 52 -1.65 -6.97 -2.57
CA ARG A 52 -1.19 -8.11 -1.76
C ARG A 52 -1.89 -9.42 -2.19
N PHE A 53 -3.19 -9.36 -2.46
CA PHE A 53 -3.95 -10.51 -2.97
C PHE A 53 -3.43 -10.96 -4.34
N LEU A 54 -3.21 -10.03 -5.28
CA LEU A 54 -2.66 -10.35 -6.60
C LEU A 54 -1.27 -11.00 -6.50
N PHE A 55 -0.45 -10.57 -5.55
CA PHE A 55 0.86 -11.18 -5.25
C PHE A 55 0.81 -12.44 -4.37
N GLY A 56 -0.39 -12.95 -4.05
CA GLY A 56 -0.57 -14.22 -3.37
C GLY A 56 -0.27 -14.19 -1.87
N ALA A 57 -0.57 -13.08 -1.20
CA ALA A 57 -0.38 -12.89 0.25
C ALA A 57 -1.27 -13.76 1.18
N GLY A 58 -1.88 -14.84 0.67
CA GLY A 58 -2.74 -15.71 1.47
C GLY A 58 -4.08 -15.11 1.89
N ILE A 59 -4.49 -13.98 1.30
CA ILE A 59 -5.82 -13.40 1.52
C ILE A 59 -6.85 -14.24 0.74
N SER A 60 -7.88 -14.73 1.42
CA SER A 60 -8.96 -15.48 0.75
C SER A 60 -9.86 -14.56 -0.07
N LEU A 61 -10.49 -15.09 -1.13
CA LEU A 61 -11.44 -14.34 -1.94
C LEU A 61 -12.64 -13.83 -1.12
N ASN A 62 -13.13 -14.63 -0.16
CA ASN A 62 -14.21 -14.24 0.74
C ASN A 62 -13.80 -13.06 1.62
N THR A 63 -12.58 -13.08 2.16
CA THR A 63 -12.03 -11.96 2.94
C THR A 63 -11.89 -10.71 2.09
N LEU A 64 -11.36 -10.85 0.86
CA LEU A 64 -11.20 -9.74 -0.11
C LEU A 64 -12.52 -9.02 -0.39
N ARG A 65 -13.60 -9.77 -0.63
CA ARG A 65 -14.92 -9.20 -0.88
C ARG A 65 -15.56 -8.62 0.38
N GLY A 66 -15.50 -9.37 1.48
CA GLY A 66 -16.19 -9.04 2.73
C GLY A 66 -15.57 -7.93 3.56
N THR A 67 -14.34 -7.50 3.26
CA THR A 67 -13.63 -6.48 4.04
C THR A 67 -13.38 -5.23 3.19
N SER A 68 -13.48 -4.04 3.78
CA SER A 68 -13.25 -2.78 3.08
C SER A 68 -12.69 -1.71 3.99
N ARG A 69 -11.98 -0.74 3.41
CA ARG A 69 -11.53 0.48 4.11
C ARG A 69 -10.73 0.14 5.38
N GLN A 70 -11.01 0.83 6.48
CA GLN A 70 -10.29 0.70 7.75
C GLN A 70 -10.37 -0.70 8.36
N ASN A 71 -11.36 -1.53 7.99
CA ASN A 71 -11.46 -2.91 8.45
C ASN A 71 -10.30 -3.80 7.96
N TRP A 72 -9.49 -3.32 7.01
CA TRP A 72 -8.26 -3.98 6.59
C TRP A 72 -7.10 -3.81 7.57
N ILE A 73 -7.11 -2.78 8.43
CA ILE A 73 -5.98 -2.49 9.34
C ILE A 73 -5.61 -3.69 10.22
N PRO A 74 -6.57 -4.40 10.87
CA PRO A 74 -6.25 -5.58 11.67
C PRO A 74 -5.67 -6.75 10.84
N ILE A 75 -6.08 -6.89 9.57
CA ILE A 75 -5.63 -7.98 8.69
C ILE A 75 -4.24 -7.71 8.12
N LEU A 76 -4.01 -6.47 7.65
CA LEU A 76 -2.70 -6.01 7.19
C LEU A 76 -1.67 -6.01 8.32
N ASN A 77 -2.12 -5.89 9.57
CA ASN A 77 -1.35 -6.02 10.80
C ASN A 77 0.04 -5.38 10.71
N PHE A 78 0.08 -4.13 10.24
CA PHE A 78 1.32 -3.42 9.92
C PHE A 78 2.33 -3.43 11.08
N ARG A 79 1.84 -3.23 12.30
CA ARG A 79 2.67 -3.17 13.52
C ARG A 79 3.33 -4.49 13.90
N ALA A 80 2.87 -5.62 13.38
CA ALA A 80 3.56 -6.91 13.56
C ALA A 80 4.77 -7.06 12.62
N GLY A 81 4.90 -6.16 11.63
CA GLY A 81 5.99 -6.14 10.68
C GLY A 81 7.21 -5.32 11.12
N GLU A 82 8.11 -5.09 10.17
CA GLU A 82 9.32 -4.30 10.40
C GLU A 82 9.01 -2.81 10.31
N GLN A 83 9.64 -2.00 11.17
CA GLN A 83 9.63 -0.55 11.01
C GLN A 83 10.71 -0.14 10.02
N TRP A 84 10.33 0.56 8.95
CA TRP A 84 11.29 1.08 7.98
C TRP A 84 12.18 2.14 8.63
N ASN A 85 13.49 2.02 8.42
CA ASN A 85 14.49 2.86 9.06
C ASN A 85 14.80 4.16 8.29
N GLY A 86 14.23 4.36 7.10
CA GLY A 86 14.42 5.55 6.27
C GLY A 86 15.49 5.44 5.20
N TYR A 87 16.22 4.32 5.12
CA TYR A 87 17.33 4.15 4.16
C TYR A 87 17.48 2.73 3.61
N SER A 88 17.00 1.70 4.32
CA SER A 88 16.98 0.33 3.79
C SER A 88 16.04 0.22 2.59
N ALA A 89 16.39 -0.63 1.64
CA ALA A 89 15.49 -0.96 0.54
C ALA A 89 14.21 -1.63 1.07
N LEU A 90 13.06 -1.08 0.67
CA LEU A 90 11.75 -1.67 0.83
C LEU A 90 11.63 -2.90 -0.08
N PRO A 91 11.09 -4.02 0.44
CA PRO A 91 10.80 -5.17 -0.41
C PRO A 91 9.69 -4.85 -1.41
N PHE A 92 9.85 -5.27 -2.66
CA PHE A 92 8.86 -5.04 -3.73
C PHE A 92 7.50 -5.67 -3.39
N GLY A 93 6.41 -4.97 -3.72
CA GLY A 93 5.04 -5.47 -3.59
C GLY A 93 4.52 -5.60 -2.16
N LYS A 94 5.27 -5.13 -1.15
CA LYS A 94 4.83 -5.12 0.25
C LYS A 94 3.92 -3.94 0.56
N ALA A 95 2.94 -4.18 1.44
CA ALA A 95 2.07 -3.12 1.94
C ALA A 95 2.82 -2.31 2.99
N ILE A 96 2.81 -0.99 2.82
CA ILE A 96 3.45 -0.02 3.69
C ILE A 96 2.36 0.72 4.45
N GLY A 97 2.45 0.75 5.78
CA GLY A 97 1.50 1.42 6.66
C GLY A 97 2.14 2.64 7.32
N PHE A 98 1.43 3.76 7.29
CA PHE A 98 1.86 4.99 7.95
C PHE A 98 1.06 5.16 9.23
N TYR A 99 1.75 5.04 10.36
CA TYR A 99 1.17 5.12 11.69
C TYR A 99 1.36 6.51 12.27
N ASP A 100 0.27 7.15 12.67
CA ASP A 100 0.32 8.43 13.38
C ASP A 100 0.53 8.17 14.87
N VAL A 101 1.64 8.67 15.44
CA VAL A 101 1.99 8.45 16.84
C VAL A 101 0.99 9.10 17.78
N GLN A 102 0.47 10.28 17.43
CA GLN A 102 -0.48 11.00 18.27
C GLN A 102 -1.88 10.41 18.16
N ALA A 103 -2.30 10.05 16.94
CA ALA A 103 -3.64 9.49 16.71
C ALA A 103 -3.74 7.99 17.08
N GLY A 104 -2.62 7.31 17.26
CA GLY A 104 -2.58 5.93 17.76
C GLY A 104 -3.00 4.87 16.74
N HIS A 105 -3.03 5.18 15.45
CA HIS A 105 -3.49 4.26 14.41
C HIS A 105 -2.79 4.47 13.06
N ILE A 106 -2.92 3.47 12.18
CA ILE A 106 -2.48 3.56 10.78
C ILE A 106 -3.47 4.47 10.05
N PHE A 107 -3.03 5.62 9.55
CA PHE A 107 -3.89 6.59 8.86
C PHE A 107 -3.84 6.47 7.33
N HIS A 108 -2.82 5.81 6.79
CA HIS A 108 -2.64 5.62 5.35
C HIS A 108 -1.90 4.31 5.04
N ALA A 109 -2.13 3.78 3.84
CA ALA A 109 -1.45 2.61 3.33
C ALA A 109 -1.04 2.79 1.85
N ALA A 110 0.12 2.25 1.50
CA ALA A 110 0.66 2.25 0.14
C ALA A 110 1.26 0.87 -0.20
N ILE A 111 1.69 0.69 -1.44
CA ILE A 111 2.47 -0.48 -1.87
C ILE A 111 3.87 -0.06 -2.27
N SER A 112 4.86 -0.81 -1.80
CA SER A 112 6.25 -0.68 -2.18
C SER A 112 6.48 -1.08 -3.64
N LEU A 113 7.17 -0.22 -4.37
CA LEU A 113 7.71 -0.48 -5.70
C LEU A 113 9.15 -1.03 -5.65
N GLY A 114 9.63 -1.40 -4.45
CA GLY A 114 11.02 -1.73 -4.21
C GLY A 114 11.88 -0.51 -3.91
N ASP A 115 13.08 -0.76 -3.37
CA ASP A 115 14.06 0.28 -3.04
C ASP A 115 13.43 1.33 -2.11
N VAL A 116 13.39 2.62 -2.45
CA VAL A 116 12.78 3.64 -1.57
C VAL A 116 11.42 4.13 -2.05
N HIS A 117 10.80 3.40 -2.97
CA HIS A 117 9.64 3.89 -3.71
C HIS A 117 8.34 3.24 -3.26
N VAL A 118 7.27 4.03 -3.23
CA VAL A 118 5.90 3.56 -2.98
C VAL A 118 4.92 4.16 -3.98
N ARG A 119 3.75 3.53 -4.06
CA ARG A 119 2.58 3.98 -4.80
C ARG A 119 1.34 3.82 -3.92
N GLY A 120 0.45 4.80 -3.94
CA GLY A 120 -0.74 4.82 -3.10
C GLY A 120 -1.82 5.73 -3.67
N VAL A 121 -2.92 5.87 -2.94
CA VAL A 121 -4.03 6.76 -3.28
C VAL A 121 -4.52 7.47 -2.04
N GLN A 122 -4.99 8.71 -2.17
CA GLN A 122 -5.55 9.48 -1.04
C GLN A 122 -4.58 9.68 0.14
N GLY A 123 -3.26 9.62 -0.11
CA GLY A 123 -2.22 9.77 0.90
C GLY A 123 -1.49 11.12 0.88
N GLY A 124 -1.93 12.07 0.06
CA GLY A 124 -1.22 13.33 -0.15
C GLY A 124 0.21 13.09 -0.63
N LYS A 125 1.21 13.60 0.10
CA LYS A 125 2.64 13.41 -0.25
C LYS A 125 3.11 11.94 -0.18
N LEU A 126 2.34 11.06 0.47
CA LEU A 126 2.65 9.63 0.58
C LEU A 126 2.05 8.81 -0.57
N GLY A 127 1.34 9.46 -1.50
CA GLY A 127 0.71 8.85 -2.67
C GLY A 127 -0.71 9.35 -2.85
N GLN A 128 -0.91 10.42 -3.62
CA GLN A 128 -2.24 11.02 -3.80
C GLN A 128 -3.03 10.30 -4.87
N ASN A 129 -2.38 10.04 -6.01
CA ASN A 129 -3.00 9.37 -7.14
C ASN A 129 -2.20 8.12 -7.49
N TRP A 130 -2.88 7.13 -8.06
CA TRP A 130 -2.24 5.85 -8.34
C TRP A 130 -1.02 6.02 -9.22
N GLN A 131 -1.03 6.88 -10.23
CA GLN A 131 0.10 7.15 -11.13
C GLN A 131 1.36 7.70 -10.43
N ASP A 132 1.24 8.21 -9.21
CA ASP A 132 2.34 8.87 -8.51
C ASP A 132 3.35 7.84 -7.99
N ARG A 133 4.55 7.85 -8.57
CA ARG A 133 5.71 7.14 -8.02
C ARG A 133 6.38 8.02 -6.97
N ILE A 134 6.21 7.67 -5.70
CA ILE A 134 6.71 8.46 -4.57
C ILE A 134 8.06 7.90 -4.11
N ASP A 135 9.07 8.77 -4.03
CA ASP A 135 10.34 8.49 -3.36
C ASP A 135 10.21 8.88 -1.86
N LEU A 136 10.17 7.87 -0.98
CA LEU A 136 9.99 8.11 0.44
C LEU A 136 11.17 8.82 1.09
N THR A 137 12.39 8.74 0.54
CA THR A 137 13.54 9.47 1.12
C THR A 137 13.45 10.97 0.86
N ARG A 138 12.66 11.40 -0.14
CA ARG A 138 12.36 12.83 -0.35
C ARG A 138 11.23 13.33 0.54
N VAL A 139 10.21 12.48 0.77
CA VAL A 139 9.05 12.83 1.59
C VAL A 139 9.36 12.75 3.09
N LEU A 140 10.18 11.77 3.46
CA LEU A 140 10.65 11.46 4.81
C LEU A 140 12.18 11.43 4.82
N PRO A 141 12.85 12.59 4.58
CA PRO A 141 14.30 12.65 4.53
C PRO A 141 14.91 12.20 5.86
N TYR A 142 16.12 11.65 5.82
CA TYR A 142 16.79 11.15 7.02
C TYR A 142 16.90 12.20 8.14
N GLY A 143 17.09 13.48 7.79
CA GLY A 143 17.08 14.59 8.75
C GLY A 143 15.75 14.83 9.47
N SER A 144 14.65 14.24 9.00
CA SER A 144 13.35 14.25 9.67
C SER A 144 13.15 13.08 10.65
N ARG A 145 14.08 12.10 10.66
CA ARG A 145 14.01 10.91 11.51
C ARG A 145 14.41 11.25 12.95
N ASN A 146 13.58 10.82 13.90
CA ASN A 146 13.81 10.94 15.33
C ASN A 146 14.58 9.73 15.90
N PRO A 147 15.19 9.85 17.10
CA PRO A 147 15.91 8.74 17.73
C PRO A 147 15.08 7.48 17.97
N ASP A 148 13.76 7.63 18.22
CA ASP A 148 12.80 6.53 18.36
C ASP A 148 12.42 5.85 17.03
N GLY A 149 12.98 6.32 15.91
CA GLY A 149 12.71 5.82 14.57
C GLY A 149 11.45 6.37 13.91
N SER A 150 10.73 7.29 14.54
CA SER A 150 9.64 8.02 13.90
C SER A 150 10.19 9.08 12.95
N PHE A 151 9.35 9.61 12.08
CA PHE A 151 9.66 10.72 11.19
C PHE A 151 8.76 11.92 11.50
N ASN A 152 9.32 13.11 11.46
CA ASN A 152 8.55 14.35 11.48
C ASN A 152 7.98 14.57 10.07
N TYR A 153 6.66 14.43 9.93
CA TYR A 153 5.94 14.54 8.68
C TYR A 153 4.72 15.42 8.90
N ASP A 154 4.53 16.49 8.12
CA ASP A 154 3.30 17.29 8.13
C ASP A 154 2.77 17.63 9.54
N ARG A 155 3.66 18.20 10.38
CA ARG A 155 3.40 18.60 11.78
C ARG A 155 3.03 17.46 12.75
N ARG A 156 3.22 16.20 12.36
CA ARG A 156 3.02 15.01 13.21
C ARG A 156 4.26 14.12 13.20
N LYS A 157 4.31 13.21 14.17
CA LYS A 157 5.29 12.12 14.21
C LYS A 157 4.65 10.87 13.65
N ILE A 158 5.33 10.19 12.72
CA ILE A 158 4.83 8.96 12.13
C ILE A 158 5.85 7.83 12.19
N TYR A 159 5.38 6.60 12.35
CA TYR A 159 6.16 5.40 12.04
C TYR A 159 5.76 4.87 10.66
N VAL A 160 6.73 4.30 9.95
CA VAL A 160 6.50 3.61 8.69
C VAL A 160 6.71 2.12 8.91
N TYR A 161 5.68 1.32 8.67
CA TYR A 161 5.72 -0.12 8.89
C TYR A 161 5.60 -0.88 7.57
N ILE A 162 6.37 -1.95 7.43
CA ILE A 162 6.34 -2.88 6.31
C ILE A 162 5.53 -4.10 6.77
N SER A 163 4.34 -4.29 6.22
CA SER A 163 3.48 -5.41 6.57
C SER A 163 4.17 -6.75 6.28
N LYS A 164 3.99 -7.71 7.21
CA LYS A 164 4.40 -9.11 6.99
C LYS A 164 3.54 -9.82 5.95
N LEU A 165 2.30 -9.36 5.77
CA LEU A 165 1.35 -9.91 4.81
C LEU A 165 1.92 -9.87 3.41
#